data_AF-A0AAU5ZX18-F1
#
_entry.id   AF-A0AAU5ZX18-F1
#
_cell.length_a   1.000
_cell.length_b   1.000
_cell.length_c   1.000
_cell.angle_alpha   90.00
_cell.angle_beta   90.00
_cell.angle_gamma   90.00
#
_symmetry.space_group_name_H-M   'P 1'
#
loop_
_entity.id
_entity.type
_entity.pdbx_description
1 polymer ?
#
loop_
_entity_poly.entity_id
_entity_poly.type
_entity_poly.pdbx_seq_one_letter_code
_entity_poly.pdbx_strand_id
1 'polypeptide(L)'
;MLFLRDIGTSLLASALFLALVWAFSKTARRFLRGLAAHLLHLDVEEVFANSRDAAHDIKRELGRAREVSILTGRGAELQRDLFEELLLRCRARRCRCRILLPKLDVPAGEPDWITDREEEIQVFDSAFGTGLLRRQIAATYDYLAPLTVAGHLEARGYGVPHIGRIIATERVVYLTPYSADRHGRESPVIKYRRGETYDVLMRLIDKLWVGSGPV
;
A
#
# COMPACT_ATOMS: atom_id res chain seq x y z
N MET A 1 -39.89 -45.90 5.26
CA MET A 1 -39.91 -44.53 4.71
C MET A 1 -39.36 -43.46 5.67
N LEU A 2 -39.44 -43.62 7.00
CA LEU A 2 -38.86 -42.68 7.96
C LEU A 2 -37.32 -42.62 7.91
N PHE A 3 -36.64 -43.77 7.86
CA PHE A 3 -35.17 -43.88 7.89
C PHE A 3 -34.45 -43.16 6.73
N LEU A 4 -34.97 -43.25 5.49
CA LEU A 4 -34.42 -42.55 4.32
C LEU A 4 -34.61 -41.03 4.42
N ARG A 5 -35.67 -40.59 5.10
CA ARG A 5 -35.96 -39.17 5.33
C ARG A 5 -35.02 -38.59 6.39
N ASP A 6 -34.74 -39.36 7.44
CA ASP A 6 -33.81 -38.98 8.52
C ASP A 6 -32.35 -38.94 8.06
N ILE A 7 -31.96 -39.87 7.18
CA ILE A 7 -30.64 -39.82 6.52
C ILE A 7 -30.56 -38.59 5.61
N GLY A 8 -31.62 -38.32 4.83
CA GLY A 8 -31.68 -37.15 3.95
C GLY A 8 -31.58 -35.82 4.70
N THR A 9 -32.27 -35.69 5.83
CA THR A 9 -32.20 -34.48 6.66
C THR A 9 -30.85 -34.34 7.36
N SER A 10 -30.24 -35.42 7.84
CA SER A 10 -28.89 -35.39 8.44
C SER A 10 -27.81 -35.00 7.43
N LEU A 11 -27.91 -35.48 6.18
CA LEU A 11 -26.99 -35.10 5.11
C LEU A 11 -27.15 -33.63 4.74
N LEU A 12 -28.39 -33.16 4.63
CA LEU A 12 -28.70 -31.76 4.31
C LEU A 12 -28.20 -30.83 5.42
N ALA A 13 -28.44 -31.19 6.69
CA ALA A 13 -27.97 -30.44 7.85
C ALA A 13 -26.44 -30.38 7.93
N SER A 14 -25.76 -31.49 7.64
CA SER A 14 -24.29 -31.55 7.62
C SER A 14 -23.70 -30.72 6.47
N ALA A 15 -24.32 -30.77 5.28
CA ALA A 15 -23.92 -29.95 4.14
C ALA A 15 -24.13 -28.45 4.42
N LEU A 16 -25.27 -28.07 5.02
CA LEU A 16 -25.56 -26.70 5.45
C LEU A 16 -24.57 -26.22 6.51
N PHE A 17 -24.25 -27.07 7.50
CA PHE A 17 -23.27 -26.74 8.54
C PHE A 17 -21.87 -26.55 7.96
N LEU A 18 -21.42 -27.44 7.06
CA LEU A 18 -20.15 -27.30 6.35
C LEU A 18 -20.12 -26.07 5.46
N ALA A 19 -21.21 -25.74 4.76
CA ALA A 19 -21.33 -24.52 3.99
C ALA A 19 -21.28 -23.27 4.87
N LEU A 20 -21.91 -23.30 6.05
CA LEU A 20 -21.82 -22.22 7.04
C LEU A 20 -20.40 -22.08 7.58
N VAL A 21 -19.78 -23.15 8.04
CA VAL A 21 -18.40 -23.14 8.56
C VAL A 21 -17.42 -22.67 7.47
N TRP A 22 -17.63 -23.11 6.23
CA TRP A 22 -16.87 -22.63 5.08
C TRP A 22 -17.11 -21.15 4.85
N ALA A 23 -18.35 -20.67 4.75
CA ALA A 23 -18.70 -19.26 4.58
C ALA A 23 -18.18 -18.35 5.71
N PHE A 24 -18.12 -18.85 6.95
CA PHE A 24 -17.53 -18.17 8.10
C PHE A 24 -16.01 -18.29 8.16
N SER A 25 -15.39 -19.20 7.41
CA SER A 25 -13.94 -19.31 7.33
C SER A 25 -13.34 -18.06 6.68
N LYS A 26 -12.15 -17.67 7.14
CA LYS A 26 -11.38 -16.57 6.53
C LYS A 26 -11.07 -16.87 5.05
N THR A 27 -10.95 -18.14 4.70
CA THR A 27 -10.64 -18.62 3.36
C THR A 27 -11.79 -18.41 2.37
N ALA A 28 -13.03 -18.76 2.73
CA ALA A 28 -14.17 -18.52 1.84
C ALA A 28 -14.49 -17.03 1.68
N ARG A 29 -14.34 -16.23 2.73
CA ARG A 29 -14.49 -14.76 2.60
C ARG A 29 -13.42 -14.15 1.70
N ARG A 30 -12.18 -14.64 1.73
CA ARG A 30 -11.14 -14.25 0.77
C ARG A 30 -11.50 -14.67 -0.66
N PHE A 31 -11.97 -15.90 -0.83
CA PHE A 31 -12.39 -16.42 -2.14
C PHE A 31 -13.55 -15.62 -2.72
N LEU A 32 -14.62 -15.35 -1.95
CA LEU A 32 -15.77 -14.57 -2.39
C LEU A 32 -15.43 -13.11 -2.72
N ARG A 33 -14.52 -12.49 -1.95
CA ARG A 33 -14.01 -11.14 -2.28
C ARG A 33 -13.18 -11.14 -3.57
N GLY A 34 -12.33 -12.15 -3.76
CA GLY A 34 -11.58 -12.33 -5.00
C GLY A 34 -12.50 -12.57 -6.20
N LEU A 35 -13.56 -13.36 -6.02
CA LEU A 35 -14.52 -13.69 -7.07
C LEU A 35 -15.44 -12.50 -7.41
N ALA A 36 -15.86 -11.72 -6.41
CA ALA A 36 -16.55 -10.45 -6.61
C ALA A 36 -15.66 -9.42 -7.31
N ALA A 37 -14.38 -9.32 -6.93
CA ALA A 37 -13.43 -8.44 -7.61
C ALA A 37 -13.20 -8.86 -9.06
N HIS A 38 -13.08 -10.15 -9.32
CA HIS A 38 -12.95 -10.72 -10.66
C HIS A 38 -14.20 -10.47 -11.52
N LEU A 39 -15.40 -10.67 -10.96
CA LEU A 39 -16.67 -10.40 -11.64
C LEU A 39 -16.87 -8.90 -11.92
N LEU A 40 -16.38 -8.02 -11.05
CA LEU A 40 -16.42 -6.56 -11.22
C LEU A 40 -15.34 -6.01 -12.16
N HIS A 41 -14.56 -6.87 -12.84
CA HIS A 41 -13.44 -6.46 -13.70
C HIS A 41 -12.42 -5.58 -12.98
N LEU A 42 -12.32 -5.73 -11.66
CA LEU A 42 -11.29 -5.05 -10.90
C LEU A 42 -9.99 -5.78 -11.20
N ASP A 43 -8.97 -5.06 -11.67
CA ASP A 43 -7.61 -5.57 -11.91
C ASP A 43 -6.90 -6.04 -10.62
N VAL A 44 -7.67 -6.27 -9.54
CA VAL A 44 -7.23 -6.78 -8.25
C VAL A 44 -6.76 -8.22 -8.43
N GLU A 45 -5.48 -8.43 -8.21
CA GLU A 45 -4.85 -9.74 -8.17
C GLU A 45 -4.99 -10.36 -6.78
N GLU A 46 -4.79 -9.57 -5.72
CA GLU A 46 -4.82 -10.04 -4.35
C GLU A 46 -5.15 -8.91 -3.35
N VAL A 47 -5.78 -9.26 -2.22
CA VAL A 47 -6.01 -8.35 -1.09
C VAL A 47 -5.41 -8.96 0.18
N PHE A 48 -4.33 -8.34 0.66
CA PHE A 48 -3.69 -8.68 1.92
C PHE A 48 -4.40 -7.97 3.07
N ALA A 49 -4.47 -8.61 4.24
CA ALA A 49 -5.17 -8.04 5.37
C ALA A 49 -4.46 -6.82 5.97
N ASN A 50 -3.13 -6.76 5.85
CA ASN A 50 -2.30 -5.69 6.39
C ASN A 50 -0.92 -5.64 5.68
N SER A 51 -0.08 -4.67 6.04
CA SER A 51 1.25 -4.51 5.46
C SER A 51 2.22 -5.68 5.73
N ARG A 52 2.07 -6.38 6.86
CA ARG A 52 2.91 -7.53 7.20
C ARG A 52 2.61 -8.72 6.30
N ASP A 53 1.33 -8.99 6.05
CA ASP A 53 0.89 -10.07 5.16
C ASP A 53 1.35 -9.84 3.71
N ALA A 54 1.40 -8.58 3.26
CA ALA A 54 1.87 -8.22 1.92
C ALA A 54 3.40 -8.19 1.77
N ALA A 55 4.16 -8.17 2.87
CA ALA A 55 5.59 -7.85 2.85
C ALA A 55 6.42 -8.82 2.00
N HIS A 56 6.13 -10.12 2.07
CA HIS A 56 6.83 -11.13 1.27
C HIS A 56 6.55 -10.96 -0.23
N ASP A 57 5.28 -10.67 -0.58
CA ASP A 57 4.86 -10.47 -1.96
C ASP A 57 5.52 -9.23 -2.56
N ILE A 58 5.46 -8.11 -1.83
CA ILE A 58 6.11 -6.85 -2.20
C ILE A 58 7.61 -7.06 -2.38
N LYS A 59 8.30 -7.68 -1.41
CA LYS A 59 9.75 -7.94 -1.50
C LYS A 59 10.11 -8.71 -2.76
N ARG A 60 9.33 -9.73 -3.09
CA ARG A 60 9.55 -10.57 -4.28
C ARG A 60 9.35 -9.78 -5.58
N GLU A 61 8.33 -8.93 -5.67
CA GLU A 61 8.13 -8.09 -6.86
C GLU A 61 9.20 -7.00 -6.98
N LEU A 62 9.60 -6.36 -5.87
CA LEU A 62 10.70 -5.39 -5.85
C LEU A 62 12.04 -6.01 -6.28
N GLY A 63 12.34 -7.24 -5.86
CA GLY A 63 13.55 -7.97 -6.26
C GLY A 63 13.65 -8.24 -7.77
N ARG A 64 12.52 -8.24 -8.49
CA ARG A 64 12.45 -8.49 -9.94
C ARG A 64 12.30 -7.22 -10.77
N ALA A 65 11.78 -6.15 -10.16
CA ALA A 65 11.46 -4.91 -10.84
C ALA A 65 12.70 -4.21 -11.40
N ARG A 66 12.58 -3.63 -12.60
CA ARG A 66 13.57 -2.72 -13.17
C ARG A 66 13.25 -1.26 -12.87
N GLU A 67 11.97 -0.96 -12.71
CA GLU A 67 11.46 0.37 -12.40
C GLU A 67 10.51 0.29 -11.22
N VAL A 68 10.72 1.16 -10.24
CA VAL A 68 9.89 1.22 -9.04
C VAL A 68 9.47 2.66 -8.79
N SER A 69 8.19 2.86 -8.52
CA SER A 69 7.67 4.16 -8.08
C SER A 69 6.99 3.99 -6.74
N ILE A 70 7.33 4.85 -5.78
CA ILE A 70 6.82 4.79 -4.42
C ILE A 70 6.19 6.14 -4.09
N LEU A 71 4.91 6.15 -3.75
CA LEU A 71 4.22 7.28 -3.11
C LEU A 71 3.96 6.88 -1.66
N THR A 72 4.45 7.64 -0.69
CA THR A 72 4.23 7.31 0.72
C THR A 72 4.09 8.57 1.56
N GLY A 73 3.27 8.51 2.60
CA GLY A 73 3.22 9.56 3.63
C GLY A 73 4.49 9.57 4.48
N ARG A 74 4.54 8.78 5.56
CA ARG A 74 5.69 8.78 6.47
C ARG A 74 6.98 8.20 5.87
N GLY A 75 6.89 7.13 5.07
CA GLY A 75 8.06 6.48 4.48
C GLY A 75 8.94 5.63 5.42
N ALA A 76 8.58 5.43 6.69
CA ALA A 76 9.39 4.65 7.65
C ALA A 76 9.73 3.20 7.20
N GLU A 77 8.93 2.59 6.31
CA GLU A 77 9.24 1.26 5.78
C GLU A 77 10.46 1.27 4.85
N LEU A 78 10.80 2.42 4.22
CA LEU A 78 11.98 2.56 3.36
C LEU A 78 13.31 2.32 4.10
N GLN A 79 13.28 2.41 5.43
CA GLN A 79 14.43 2.19 6.32
C GLN A 79 14.55 0.73 6.79
N ARG A 80 13.72 -0.18 6.26
CA ARG A 80 13.63 -1.57 6.71
C ARG A 80 14.05 -2.56 5.61
N ASP A 81 14.26 -3.81 6.03
CA ASP A 81 14.65 -4.98 5.22
C ASP A 81 13.77 -5.26 4.00
N LEU A 82 12.57 -4.66 3.94
CA LEU A 82 11.67 -4.74 2.78
C LEU A 82 12.27 -4.06 1.55
N PHE A 83 12.95 -2.92 1.73
CA PHE A 83 13.48 -2.10 0.64
C PHE A 83 15.00 -2.17 0.50
N GLU A 84 15.70 -2.81 1.42
CA GLU A 84 17.17 -2.89 1.43
C GLU A 84 17.75 -3.35 0.07
N GLU A 85 17.27 -4.47 -0.46
CA GLU A 85 17.74 -5.00 -1.75
C GLU A 85 17.46 -4.04 -2.92
N LEU A 86 16.29 -3.39 -2.92
CA LEU A 86 15.95 -2.38 -3.93
C LEU A 86 16.95 -1.22 -3.89
N LEU A 87 17.18 -0.65 -2.70
CA LEU A 87 18.10 0.48 -2.51
C LEU A 87 19.53 0.11 -2.94
N LEU A 88 20.01 -1.09 -2.60
CA LEU A 88 21.30 -1.59 -3.06
C LEU A 88 21.38 -1.71 -4.59
N ARG A 89 20.34 -2.25 -5.23
CA ARG A 89 20.27 -2.38 -6.70
C ARG A 89 20.22 -1.02 -7.40
N CYS A 90 19.49 -0.05 -6.85
CA CYS A 90 19.47 1.31 -7.37
C CYS A 90 20.84 1.99 -7.24
N ARG A 91 21.52 1.85 -6.10
CA ARG A 91 22.89 2.35 -5.91
C ARG A 91 23.88 1.71 -6.88
N ALA A 92 23.71 0.43 -7.17
CA ALA A 92 24.47 -0.29 -8.19
C ALA A 92 24.03 0.02 -9.64
N ARG A 93 23.11 0.97 -9.85
CA ARG A 93 22.56 1.37 -11.16
C ARG A 93 21.86 0.24 -11.95
N ARG A 94 21.37 -0.78 -11.24
CA ARG A 94 20.67 -1.95 -11.81
C ARG A 94 19.15 -1.84 -11.78
N CYS A 95 18.63 -0.80 -11.13
CA CYS A 95 17.20 -0.50 -11.00
C CYS A 95 17.04 1.03 -10.97
N ARG A 96 15.84 1.50 -11.34
CA ARG A 96 15.43 2.90 -11.20
C ARG A 96 14.30 2.99 -10.18
N CYS A 97 14.44 3.83 -9.18
CA CYS A 97 13.45 4.05 -8.15
C CYS A 97 13.14 5.55 -7.99
N ARG A 98 11.86 5.88 -8.09
CA ARG A 98 11.29 7.19 -7.85
C ARG A 98 10.52 7.17 -6.54
N ILE A 99 10.88 8.02 -5.59
CA ILE A 99 10.24 8.10 -4.27
C ILE A 99 9.59 9.47 -4.13
N LEU A 100 8.29 9.49 -3.90
CA LEU A 100 7.50 10.66 -3.58
C LEU A 100 7.18 10.65 -2.08
N LEU A 101 7.71 11.63 -1.39
CA LEU A 101 7.47 11.92 0.03
C LEU A 101 6.73 13.24 0.17
N PRO A 102 6.02 13.49 1.29
CA PRO A 102 5.37 14.77 1.52
C PRO A 102 6.38 15.91 1.50
N LYS A 103 6.01 17.03 0.90
CA LYS A 103 6.82 18.25 0.91
C LYS A 103 6.83 18.84 2.32
N LEU A 104 8.01 19.01 2.90
CA LEU A 104 8.16 19.60 4.24
C LEU A 104 7.91 21.11 4.23
N ASP A 105 8.40 21.80 3.20
CA ASP A 105 8.29 23.26 3.10
C ASP A 105 7.00 23.64 2.37
N VAL A 106 5.93 23.87 3.13
CA VAL A 106 4.63 24.30 2.62
C VAL A 106 4.57 25.84 2.64
N PRO A 107 4.43 26.52 1.50
CA PRO A 107 4.29 27.97 1.44
C PRO A 107 3.08 28.45 2.25
N ALA A 108 3.18 29.67 2.79
CA ALA A 108 2.06 30.29 3.49
C ALA A 108 0.85 30.45 2.55
N GLY A 109 -0.32 30.00 3.02
CA GLY A 109 -1.57 30.03 2.25
C GLY A 109 -1.86 28.76 1.44
N GLU A 110 -0.95 27.78 1.40
CA GLU A 110 -1.22 26.46 0.85
C GLU A 110 -1.68 25.47 1.94
N PRO A 111 -2.53 24.47 1.60
CA PRO A 111 -2.92 23.43 2.54
C PRO A 111 -1.71 22.60 3.00
N ASP A 112 -1.55 22.48 4.32
CA ASP A 112 -0.51 21.64 4.93
C ASP A 112 -1.04 20.23 5.19
N TRP A 113 -0.93 19.37 4.16
CA TRP A 113 -1.40 17.99 4.21
C TRP A 113 -0.65 17.10 5.23
N ILE A 114 0.52 17.53 5.71
CA ILE A 114 1.21 16.83 6.81
C ILE A 114 0.46 17.09 8.12
N THR A 115 0.10 18.35 8.39
CA THR A 115 -0.64 18.73 9.59
C THR A 115 -2.05 18.13 9.58
N ASP A 116 -2.77 18.25 8.46
CA ASP A 116 -4.09 17.61 8.26
C ASP A 116 -4.04 16.10 8.58
N ARG A 117 -3.07 15.38 8.03
CA ARG A 117 -2.93 13.94 8.31
C ARG A 117 -2.51 13.65 9.76
N GLU A 118 -1.73 14.52 10.39
CA GLU A 118 -1.33 14.36 11.79
C GLU A 118 -2.53 14.50 12.73
N GLU A 119 -3.44 15.44 12.44
CA GLU A 119 -4.70 15.63 13.17
C GLU A 119 -5.61 14.39 13.02
N GLU A 120 -5.73 13.81 11.83
CA GLU A 120 -6.48 12.55 11.65
C GLU A 120 -5.90 11.41 12.48
N ILE A 121 -4.57 11.29 12.55
CA ILE A 121 -3.91 10.21 13.30
C ILE A 121 -4.07 10.43 14.81
N GLN A 122 -4.05 11.68 15.27
CA GLN A 122 -4.20 12.03 16.68
C GLN A 122 -5.50 11.50 17.30
N VAL A 123 -6.55 11.33 16.49
CA VAL A 123 -7.85 10.77 16.92
C VAL A 123 -7.70 9.39 17.57
N PHE A 124 -6.74 8.58 17.12
CA PHE A 124 -6.54 7.21 17.61
C PHE A 124 -5.13 6.91 18.13
N ASP A 125 -4.17 7.81 17.96
CA ASP A 125 -2.82 7.70 18.54
C ASP A 125 -2.38 9.05 19.14
N SER A 126 -2.43 9.15 20.47
CA SER A 126 -2.13 10.38 21.21
C SER A 126 -0.66 10.81 21.16
N ALA A 127 0.24 10.00 20.58
CA ALA A 127 1.62 10.42 20.34
C ALA A 127 1.72 11.47 19.22
N PHE A 128 0.69 11.59 18.37
CA PHE A 128 0.59 12.57 17.29
C PHE A 128 -0.11 13.86 17.75
N GLY A 129 0.06 14.94 16.98
CA GLY A 129 -0.47 16.28 17.26
C GLY A 129 0.58 17.29 17.73
N THR A 130 1.87 16.92 17.66
CA THR A 130 2.99 17.77 18.11
C THR A 130 4.04 17.98 17.02
N GLY A 131 3.67 17.79 15.75
CA GLY A 131 4.59 17.80 14.61
C GLY A 131 5.42 16.53 14.48
N LEU A 132 5.00 15.44 15.13
CA LEU A 132 5.74 14.17 15.11
C LEU A 132 5.77 13.58 13.70
N LEU A 133 4.67 13.68 12.95
CA LEU A 133 4.62 13.15 11.58
C LEU A 133 5.63 13.87 10.69
N ARG A 134 5.69 15.21 10.78
CA ARG A 134 6.66 16.03 10.04
C ARG A 134 8.10 15.63 10.36
N ARG A 135 8.44 15.46 11.64
CA ARG A 135 9.78 14.99 12.07
C ARG A 135 10.10 13.60 11.52
N GLN A 136 9.14 12.69 11.48
CA GLN A 136 9.34 11.34 10.94
C GLN A 136 9.54 11.34 9.41
N ILE A 137 8.86 12.24 8.69
CA ILE A 137 9.07 12.45 7.25
C ILE A 137 10.46 13.04 7.01
N ALA A 138 10.86 14.06 7.78
CA ALA A 138 12.19 14.65 7.71
C ALA A 138 13.30 13.62 7.92
N ALA A 139 13.19 12.77 8.95
CA ALA A 139 14.12 11.67 9.17
C ALA A 139 14.19 10.68 8.00
N THR A 140 13.11 10.52 7.23
CA THR A 140 13.12 9.68 6.03
C THR A 140 13.84 10.35 4.87
N TYR A 141 13.70 11.67 4.71
CA TYR A 141 14.54 12.42 3.77
C TYR A 141 16.02 12.31 4.13
N ASP A 142 16.38 12.53 5.39
CA ASP A 142 17.77 12.44 5.87
C ASP A 142 18.38 11.05 5.61
N TYR A 143 17.59 10.00 5.81
CA TYR A 143 18.01 8.62 5.50
C TYR A 143 18.24 8.39 4.00
N LEU A 144 17.39 8.94 3.13
CA LEU A 144 17.47 8.73 1.69
C LEU A 144 18.55 9.60 1.03
N ALA A 145 18.81 10.81 1.55
CA ALA A 145 19.74 11.78 0.99
C ALA A 145 21.11 11.17 0.59
N PRO A 146 21.84 10.45 1.48
CA PRO A 146 23.13 9.86 1.13
C PRO A 146 23.02 8.65 0.17
N LEU A 147 21.82 8.11 -0.05
CA LEU A 147 21.59 6.98 -0.95
C LEU A 147 21.24 7.41 -2.37
N THR A 148 20.82 8.66 -2.58
CA THR A 148 20.36 9.15 -3.89
C THR A 148 21.41 8.98 -4.99
N VAL A 149 20.94 8.58 -6.18
CA VAL A 149 21.76 8.42 -7.38
C VAL A 149 20.95 8.96 -8.55
N ALA A 150 21.41 10.04 -9.18
CA ALA A 150 20.71 10.67 -10.29
C ALA A 150 20.29 9.64 -11.37
N GLY A 151 18.99 9.63 -11.72
CA GLY A 151 18.41 8.70 -12.69
C GLY A 151 18.16 7.28 -12.20
N HIS A 152 18.56 6.94 -10.97
CA HIS A 152 18.46 5.58 -10.42
C HIS A 152 17.81 5.49 -9.03
N LEU A 153 18.02 6.46 -8.16
CA LEU A 153 17.34 6.60 -6.88
C LEU A 153 17.13 8.10 -6.62
N GLU A 154 15.90 8.55 -6.82
CA GLU A 154 15.51 9.95 -6.66
C GLU A 154 14.36 10.04 -5.65
N ALA A 155 14.44 11.01 -4.74
CA ALA A 155 13.35 11.37 -3.84
C ALA A 155 12.88 12.79 -4.15
N ARG A 156 11.57 13.02 -4.14
CA ARG A 156 10.94 14.32 -4.41
C ARG A 156 9.76 14.59 -3.47
N GLY A 157 9.50 15.87 -3.24
CA GLY A 157 8.40 16.35 -2.39
C GLY A 157 7.09 16.53 -3.15
N TYR A 158 5.99 15.95 -2.68
CA TYR A 158 4.63 16.17 -3.21
C TYR A 158 3.75 16.97 -2.22
N GLY A 159 2.78 17.71 -2.76
CA GLY A 159 1.85 18.57 -1.99
C GLY A 159 0.38 18.21 -2.20
N VAL A 160 0.00 16.95 -1.97
CA VAL A 160 -1.39 16.47 -2.09
C VAL A 160 -1.81 15.71 -0.82
N PRO A 161 -3.12 15.51 -0.57
CA PRO A 161 -3.60 14.81 0.62
C PRO A 161 -2.99 13.41 0.81
N HIS A 162 -2.73 13.03 2.06
CA HIS A 162 -2.11 11.75 2.42
C HIS A 162 -3.14 10.63 2.51
N ILE A 163 -3.73 10.26 1.37
CA ILE A 163 -4.81 9.28 1.30
C ILE A 163 -4.34 7.82 1.22
N GLY A 164 -3.04 7.57 1.07
CA GLY A 164 -2.52 6.22 1.01
C GLY A 164 -1.04 6.11 0.67
N ARG A 165 -0.60 4.87 0.52
CA ARG A 165 0.70 4.49 -0.02
C ARG A 165 0.51 3.73 -1.32
N ILE A 166 1.33 4.05 -2.32
CA ILE A 166 1.43 3.31 -3.57
C ILE A 166 2.86 2.77 -3.69
N ILE A 167 3.00 1.48 -3.96
CA ILE A 167 4.28 0.88 -4.39
C ILE A 167 4.00 0.24 -5.74
N ALA A 168 4.59 0.78 -6.79
CA ALA A 168 4.39 0.32 -8.16
C ALA A 168 5.70 -0.21 -8.75
N THR A 169 5.56 -1.26 -9.54
CA THR A 169 6.60 -1.82 -10.41
C THR A 169 6.07 -1.81 -11.84
N GLU A 170 6.88 -2.17 -12.83
CA GLU A 170 6.40 -2.29 -14.22
C GLU A 170 5.31 -3.38 -14.43
N ARG A 171 5.06 -4.22 -13.42
CA ARG A 171 4.16 -5.39 -13.49
C ARG A 171 2.89 -5.24 -12.64
N VAL A 172 3.01 -4.63 -11.46
CA VAL A 172 1.94 -4.56 -10.46
C VAL A 172 2.00 -3.27 -9.67
N VAL A 173 0.86 -2.88 -9.10
CA VAL A 173 0.78 -1.78 -8.13
C VAL A 173 0.12 -2.26 -6.83
N TYR A 174 0.72 -1.89 -5.70
CA TYR A 174 0.17 -2.11 -4.38
C TYR A 174 -0.37 -0.79 -3.85
N LEU A 175 -1.66 -0.75 -3.55
CA LEU A 175 -2.32 0.37 -2.90
C LEU A 175 -2.60 0.01 -1.43
N THR A 176 -2.12 0.83 -0.51
CA THR A 176 -2.51 0.80 0.91
C THR A 176 -3.31 2.07 1.20
N PRO A 177 -4.65 2.04 1.15
CA PRO A 177 -5.45 3.21 1.50
C PRO A 177 -5.30 3.53 2.98
N TYR A 178 -5.10 4.79 3.30
CA TYR A 178 -5.12 5.27 4.68
C TYR A 178 -6.56 5.58 5.07
N SER A 179 -6.90 5.30 6.32
CA SER A 179 -8.14 5.76 6.92
C SER A 179 -7.83 6.64 8.13
N ALA A 180 -8.84 7.39 8.55
CA ALA A 180 -8.77 8.30 9.69
C ALA A 180 -8.91 7.58 11.04
N ASP A 181 -9.03 6.24 11.06
CA ASP A 181 -9.34 5.45 12.26
C ASP A 181 -8.29 4.39 12.61
N ARG A 182 -7.20 4.28 11.83
CA ARG A 182 -6.13 3.30 12.08
C ARG A 182 -4.82 3.70 11.40
N HIS A 183 -3.73 3.07 11.83
CA HIS A 183 -2.45 3.22 11.15
C HIS A 183 -2.43 2.49 9.81
N GLY A 184 -1.74 3.05 8.81
CA GLY A 184 -1.59 2.42 7.49
C GLY A 184 -0.95 1.01 7.51
N ARG A 185 -0.21 0.65 8.57
CA ARG A 185 0.31 -0.71 8.74
C ARG A 185 -0.79 -1.76 8.97
N GLU A 186 -1.92 -1.33 9.53
CA GLU A 186 -3.11 -2.13 9.83
C GLU A 186 -4.16 -2.06 8.71
N SER A 187 -3.99 -1.13 7.75
CA SER A 187 -4.82 -1.06 6.55
C SER A 187 -4.57 -2.24 5.61
N PRO A 188 -5.61 -2.71 4.89
CA PRO A 188 -5.44 -3.71 3.85
C PRO A 188 -4.50 -3.20 2.75
N VAL A 189 -3.80 -4.13 2.10
CA VAL A 189 -2.98 -3.83 0.92
C VAL A 189 -3.60 -4.53 -0.27
N ILE A 190 -3.93 -3.76 -1.31
CA ILE A 190 -4.56 -4.25 -2.52
C ILE A 190 -3.52 -4.28 -3.62
N LYS A 191 -3.27 -5.47 -4.17
CA LYS A 191 -2.38 -5.67 -5.31
C LYS A 191 -3.21 -5.69 -6.59
N TYR A 192 -2.84 -4.84 -7.53
CA TYR A 192 -3.41 -4.82 -8.86
C TYR A 192 -2.37 -5.24 -9.89
N ARG A 193 -2.79 -6.07 -10.84
CA ARG A 193 -2.03 -6.34 -12.06
C ARG A 193 -2.19 -5.17 -13.05
N ARG A 194 -1.49 -5.23 -14.18
CA ARG A 194 -1.69 -4.28 -15.29
C ARG A 194 -3.16 -4.26 -15.74
N GLY A 195 -3.68 -3.06 -15.89
CA GLY A 195 -5.05 -2.75 -16.30
C GLY A 195 -5.38 -1.29 -15.97
N GLU A 196 -6.66 -0.93 -15.99
CA GLU A 196 -7.11 0.45 -15.86
C GLU A 196 -6.72 1.07 -14.51
N THR A 197 -6.89 0.33 -13.41
CA THR A 197 -6.54 0.86 -12.08
C THR A 197 -5.05 1.11 -11.96
N TYR A 198 -4.23 0.19 -12.50
CA TYR A 198 -2.79 0.36 -12.57
C TYR A 198 -2.44 1.63 -13.36
N ASP A 199 -3.03 1.81 -14.54
CA ASP A 199 -2.70 2.93 -15.43
C ASP A 199 -3.10 4.27 -14.82
N VAL A 200 -4.24 4.35 -14.12
CA VAL A 200 -4.67 5.55 -13.38
C VAL A 200 -3.71 5.88 -12.24
N LEU A 201 -3.31 4.90 -11.44
CA LEU A 201 -2.39 5.12 -10.32
C LEU A 201 -0.98 5.49 -10.80
N MET A 202 -0.50 4.89 -11.89
CA MET A 202 0.76 5.28 -12.51
C MET A 202 0.69 6.68 -13.10
N ARG A 203 -0.41 7.05 -13.76
CA ARG A 203 -0.62 8.42 -14.25
C ARG A 203 -0.63 9.43 -13.11
N LEU A 204 -1.22 9.10 -11.97
CA LEU A 204 -1.17 9.94 -10.77
C LEU A 204 0.27 10.15 -10.31
N ILE A 205 1.04 9.07 -10.14
CA ILE A 205 2.46 9.13 -9.79
C ILE A 205 3.23 10.00 -10.76
N ASP A 206 3.05 9.82 -12.07
CA ASP A 206 3.76 10.60 -13.09
C ASP A 206 3.41 12.09 -13.02
N LYS A 207 2.14 12.44 -12.80
CA LYS A 207 1.71 13.83 -12.64
C LYS A 207 2.29 14.46 -11.38
N LEU A 208 2.29 13.74 -10.27
CA LEU A 208 2.93 14.18 -9.02
C LEU A 208 4.45 14.32 -9.19
N TRP A 209 5.09 13.39 -9.89
CA TRP A 209 6.53 13.44 -10.17
C TRP A 209 6.92 14.67 -10.98
N VAL A 210 6.17 14.98 -12.05
CA VAL A 210 6.39 16.19 -12.86
C VAL A 210 6.11 17.47 -12.07
N GLY A 211 5.09 17.48 -11.22
CA GLY A 211 4.76 18.61 -10.34
C GLY A 211 5.69 18.77 -9.14
N SER A 212 6.50 17.75 -8.83
CA SER A 212 7.44 17.75 -7.71
C SER A 212 8.82 18.27 -8.11
N GLY A 213 9.36 19.20 -7.33
CA GLY A 213 10.76 19.61 -7.42
C GLY A 213 11.70 18.53 -6.84
N PRO A 214 12.97 18.50 -7.28
CA PRO A 214 13.99 17.75 -6.56
C PRO A 214 14.10 18.26 -5.11
N VAL A 215 14.40 17.36 -4.18
CA VAL A 215 14.73 17.69 -2.80
C VAL A 215 16.20 18.06 -2.70
#